data_AF-A0A957YKA5-F1
#
_entry.id   AF-A0A957YKA5-F1
#
_cell.length_a   1.000
_cell.length_b   1.000
_cell.length_c   1.000
_cell.angle_alpha   90.00
_cell.angle_beta   90.00
_cell.angle_gamma   90.00
#
_symmetry.space_group_name_H-M   'P 1'
#
loop_
_entity.id
_entity.type
_entity.pdbx_description
1 polymer ?
#
loop_
_entity_poly.entity_id
_entity_poly.type
_entity_poly.pdbx_seq_one_letter_code
_entity_poly.pdbx_strand_id
1 'polypeptide(L)'
;MTRHQAYARLGLIMALYVALAVLYSLSLPLHKAADEIAHFRYARFIAQHGRLPLTQAEREQADYKANQPPLYHALVAALTGWSDSPDPPQLKFVWESPRADLAEILLDTTRLANTIDETWPYRGAVLMWHLGRAVTILCGLGVIAVTFLTALELFPGRYRPAVISAALIAFVPAFIFYSAALSYEPLFAFIIGLYFLFLIRVVKGDTRPRNFVALGLFLGLAVMVKYAAVILPLEV
;
A
#
# COMPACT_ATOMS: atom_id res chain seq x y z
N MET A 1 -19.35 7.48 -25.62
CA MET A 1 -18.09 6.74 -25.34
C MET A 1 -18.46 5.28 -25.26
N THR A 2 -17.85 4.45 -26.10
CA THR A 2 -18.16 3.01 -26.13
C THR A 2 -17.48 2.28 -24.97
N ARG A 3 -17.95 1.05 -24.68
CA ARG A 3 -17.32 0.16 -23.71
C ARG A 3 -15.82 -0.01 -23.99
N HIS A 4 -15.47 -0.38 -25.22
CA HIS A 4 -14.06 -0.56 -25.63
C HIS A 4 -13.20 0.68 -25.38
N GLN A 5 -13.70 1.87 -25.74
CA GLN A 5 -12.99 3.13 -25.48
C GLN A 5 -12.77 3.38 -23.98
N ALA A 6 -13.75 3.03 -23.14
CA ALA A 6 -13.64 3.21 -21.70
C ALA A 6 -12.55 2.31 -21.09
N TYR A 7 -12.53 1.03 -21.43
CA TYR A 7 -11.53 0.08 -20.93
C TYR A 7 -10.12 0.38 -21.49
N ALA A 8 -10.01 0.82 -22.74
CA ALA A 8 -8.72 1.25 -23.30
C ALA A 8 -8.17 2.47 -22.54
N ARG A 9 -9.02 3.45 -22.22
CA ARG A 9 -8.64 4.62 -21.41
C ARG A 9 -8.28 4.23 -19.98
N LEU A 10 -9.02 3.31 -19.36
CA LEU A 10 -8.69 2.78 -18.05
C LEU A 10 -7.30 2.13 -18.07
N GLY A 11 -7.01 1.28 -19.07
CA GLY A 11 -5.69 0.67 -19.24
C GLY A 11 -4.57 1.70 -19.36
N LEU A 12 -4.79 2.77 -20.13
CA LEU A 12 -3.83 3.89 -20.23
C LEU A 12 -3.64 4.61 -18.88
N ILE A 13 -4.72 4.92 -18.16
CA ILE A 13 -4.66 5.56 -16.83
C ILE A 13 -3.86 4.70 -15.86
N MET A 14 -4.15 3.39 -15.82
CA MET A 14 -3.46 2.43 -14.97
C MET A 14 -1.98 2.32 -15.33
N ALA A 15 -1.63 2.29 -16.62
CA ALA A 15 -0.24 2.27 -17.07
C ALA A 15 0.52 3.56 -16.67
N LEU A 16 -0.10 4.73 -16.85
CA LEU A 16 0.48 6.01 -16.44
C LEU A 16 0.66 6.11 -14.92
N TYR A 17 -0.33 5.65 -14.15
CA TYR A 17 -0.23 5.55 -12.71
C TYR A 17 0.94 4.67 -12.28
N VAL A 18 1.08 3.47 -12.86
CA VAL A 18 2.21 2.56 -12.54
C VAL A 18 3.53 3.22 -12.87
N ALA A 19 3.65 3.88 -14.03
CA ALA A 19 4.87 4.58 -14.41
C ALA A 19 5.24 5.68 -13.40
N LEU A 20 4.27 6.49 -12.98
CA LEU A 20 4.47 7.53 -11.97
C LEU A 20 4.80 6.95 -10.60
N ALA A 21 4.05 5.95 -10.13
CA ALA A 21 4.26 5.34 -8.83
C ALA A 21 5.61 4.62 -8.74
N VAL A 22 6.05 3.97 -9.82
CA VAL A 22 7.39 3.37 -9.92
C VAL A 22 8.45 4.48 -9.92
N LEU A 23 8.29 5.54 -10.70
CA LEU A 23 9.23 6.66 -10.70
C LEU A 23 9.38 7.28 -9.30
N TYR A 24 8.27 7.51 -8.61
CA TYR A 24 8.28 7.97 -7.21
C TYR A 24 8.93 6.95 -6.28
N SER A 25 8.61 5.66 -6.43
CA SER A 25 9.18 4.57 -5.62
C SER A 25 10.69 4.41 -5.80
N LEU A 26 11.24 4.76 -6.97
CA LEU A 26 12.68 4.75 -7.23
C LEU A 26 13.37 6.06 -6.81
N SER A 27 12.64 7.18 -6.81
CA SER A 27 13.20 8.50 -6.49
C SER A 27 13.10 8.85 -5.01
N LEU A 28 12.14 8.26 -4.29
CA LEU A 28 11.94 8.46 -2.86
C LEU A 28 13.00 7.67 -2.09
N PRO A 29 13.90 8.32 -1.32
CA PRO A 29 14.87 7.59 -0.53
C PRO A 29 14.16 6.62 0.40
N LEU A 30 14.78 5.47 0.65
CA LEU A 30 14.21 4.49 1.58
C LEU A 30 14.01 5.14 2.96
N HIS A 31 13.04 4.66 3.73
CA HIS A 31 12.75 5.08 5.10
C HIS A 31 12.36 6.57 5.31
N LYS A 32 12.26 7.37 4.24
CA LYS A 32 11.87 8.79 4.31
C LYS A 32 10.38 9.03 4.15
N ALA A 33 9.66 8.09 3.54
CA ALA A 33 8.21 8.14 3.56
C ALA A 33 7.70 7.99 4.99
N ALA A 34 6.57 8.63 5.29
CA ALA A 34 5.95 8.52 6.60
C ALA A 34 5.77 7.04 6.99
N ASP A 35 6.20 6.70 8.20
CA ASP A 35 6.04 5.39 8.84
C ASP A 35 6.69 4.18 8.13
N GLU A 36 7.40 4.40 7.03
CA GLU A 36 7.85 3.34 6.13
C GLU A 36 8.81 2.35 6.81
N ILE A 37 9.69 2.87 7.67
CA ILE A 37 10.63 2.06 8.46
C ILE A 37 9.90 1.10 9.41
N ALA A 38 8.80 1.53 10.01
CA ALA A 38 8.05 0.73 10.95
C ALA A 38 7.31 -0.41 10.23
N HIS A 39 6.77 -0.15 9.04
CA HIS A 39 6.21 -1.20 8.19
C HIS A 39 7.28 -2.20 7.74
N PHE A 40 8.45 -1.71 7.33
CA PHE A 40 9.56 -2.57 6.93
C PHE A 40 10.03 -3.46 8.08
N ARG A 41 10.26 -2.91 9.27
CA ARG A 41 10.68 -3.66 10.46
C ARG A 41 9.67 -4.74 10.84
N TYR A 42 8.38 -4.43 10.79
CA TYR A 42 7.35 -5.41 11.09
C TYR A 42 7.30 -6.55 10.06
N ALA A 43 7.30 -6.23 8.77
CA ALA A 43 7.35 -7.25 7.71
C ALA A 43 8.63 -8.11 7.81
N ARG A 44 9.77 -7.49 8.12
CA ARG A 44 11.05 -8.19 8.29
C ARG A 44 11.03 -9.11 9.49
N PHE A 45 10.46 -8.67 10.62
CA PHE A 45 10.30 -9.53 11.80
C PHE A 45 9.53 -10.80 11.43
N ILE A 46 8.41 -10.68 10.71
CA ILE A 46 7.60 -11.83 10.27
C ILE A 46 8.40 -12.72 9.33
N ALA A 47 9.11 -12.14 8.37
CA ALA A 47 9.94 -12.88 7.43
C ALA A 47 11.06 -13.69 8.13
N GLN A 48 11.71 -13.11 9.13
CA GLN A 48 12.81 -13.76 9.87
C GLN A 48 12.33 -14.84 10.84
N HIS A 49 11.20 -14.61 11.52
CA HIS A 49 10.73 -15.53 12.56
C HIS A 49 9.69 -16.54 12.04
N GLY A 50 9.14 -16.32 10.84
CA GLY A 50 8.04 -17.13 10.29
C GLY A 50 6.73 -17.01 11.08
N ARG A 51 6.62 -16.02 11.98
CA ARG A 51 5.46 -15.82 12.86
C ARG A 51 5.27 -14.34 13.24
N LEU A 52 4.11 -14.04 13.78
CA LEU A 52 3.80 -12.73 14.34
C LEU A 52 4.53 -12.50 15.67
N PRO A 53 4.81 -11.24 16.06
CA PRO A 53 5.31 -10.88 17.37
C PRO A 53 4.22 -11.16 18.42
N LEU A 54 4.54 -11.97 19.43
CA LEU A 54 3.63 -12.44 20.46
C LEU A 54 3.78 -11.64 21.75
N THR A 55 5.00 -11.21 22.07
CA THR A 55 5.30 -10.47 23.30
C THR A 55 5.40 -8.96 23.05
N GLN A 56 5.30 -8.16 24.12
CA GLN A 56 5.49 -6.72 24.04
C GLN A 56 6.91 -6.36 23.56
N ALA A 57 7.92 -7.07 24.07
CA ALA A 57 9.31 -6.88 23.65
C ALA A 57 9.51 -7.18 22.15
N GLU A 58 8.87 -8.23 21.62
CA GLU A 58 8.91 -8.54 20.19
C GLU A 58 8.20 -7.47 19.35
N ARG A 59 7.08 -6.91 19.84
CA ARG A 59 6.40 -5.79 19.15
C ARG A 59 7.25 -4.51 19.16
N GLU A 60 7.95 -4.23 20.24
CA GLU A 60 8.89 -3.10 20.31
C GLU A 60 10.07 -3.29 19.34
N GLN A 61 10.59 -4.51 19.21
CA GLN A 61 11.61 -4.85 18.22
C GLN A 61 11.09 -4.70 16.77
N ALA A 62 9.83 -5.06 16.52
CA ALA A 62 9.16 -4.95 15.24
C ALA A 62 8.59 -3.54 14.95
N ASP A 63 8.84 -2.58 15.84
CA ASP A 63 8.38 -1.18 15.80
C ASP A 63 6.86 -1.00 16.04
N TYR A 64 6.41 0.24 16.24
CA TYR A 64 5.05 0.54 16.73
C TYR A 64 3.94 0.07 15.77
N LYS A 65 4.22 -0.16 14.48
CA LYS A 65 3.27 -0.74 13.52
C LYS A 65 2.99 -2.22 13.79
N ALA A 66 3.79 -2.91 14.60
CA ALA A 66 3.52 -4.26 15.07
C ALA A 66 2.25 -4.37 15.94
N ASN A 67 1.76 -3.25 16.45
CA ASN A 67 0.46 -3.17 17.12
C ASN A 67 -0.71 -3.12 16.14
N GLN A 68 -0.48 -3.02 14.83
CA GLN A 68 -1.52 -3.05 13.82
C GLN A 68 -1.73 -4.47 13.30
N PRO A 69 -2.92 -4.74 12.71
CA PRO A 69 -3.21 -6.02 12.09
C PRO A 69 -2.18 -6.41 11.01
N PRO A 70 -1.91 -7.72 10.82
CA PRO A 70 -0.72 -8.16 10.12
C PRO A 70 -0.87 -8.30 8.60
N LEU A 71 -2.07 -8.19 8.00
CA LEU A 71 -2.31 -8.70 6.65
C LEU A 71 -1.32 -8.16 5.60
N TYR A 72 -1.10 -6.85 5.60
CA TYR A 72 -0.13 -6.22 4.69
C TYR A 72 1.31 -6.72 4.94
N HIS A 73 1.74 -6.70 6.20
CA HIS A 73 3.10 -7.07 6.59
C HIS A 73 3.38 -8.55 6.35
N ALA A 74 2.40 -9.42 6.58
CA ALA A 74 2.47 -10.85 6.31
C ALA A 74 2.54 -11.12 4.79
N LEU A 75 1.80 -10.37 3.97
CA LEU A 75 1.89 -10.45 2.51
C LEU A 75 3.29 -10.05 2.02
N VAL A 76 3.82 -8.93 2.50
CA VAL A 76 5.19 -8.50 2.16
C VAL A 76 6.20 -9.53 2.63
N ALA A 77 6.09 -10.03 3.86
CA ALA A 77 6.98 -11.04 4.42
C ALA A 77 6.96 -12.35 3.60
N ALA A 78 5.78 -12.83 3.19
CA ALA A 78 5.67 -14.04 2.37
C ALA A 78 6.36 -13.89 1.01
N LEU A 79 6.31 -12.70 0.41
CA LEU A 79 6.94 -12.40 -0.87
C LEU A 79 8.44 -12.12 -0.77
N THR A 80 8.96 -11.90 0.44
CA THR A 80 10.34 -11.46 0.67
C THR A 80 11.12 -12.36 1.64
N GLY A 81 10.48 -13.36 2.25
CA GLY A 81 11.10 -14.25 3.24
C GLY A 81 12.25 -15.11 2.71
N TRP A 82 12.44 -15.15 1.39
CA TRP A 82 13.58 -15.79 0.75
C TRP A 82 14.81 -14.87 0.65
N SER A 83 14.66 -13.55 0.84
CA SER A 83 15.77 -12.62 0.77
C SER A 83 16.56 -12.67 2.08
N ASP A 84 17.48 -13.62 2.20
CA ASP A 84 18.43 -13.67 3.29
C ASP A 84 19.23 -12.36 3.33
N SER A 85 19.05 -11.58 4.40
CA SER A 85 19.92 -10.46 4.72
C SER A 85 20.16 -10.41 6.24
N PRO A 86 21.34 -10.84 6.69
CA PRO A 86 21.67 -10.89 8.12
C PRO A 86 21.59 -9.51 8.77
N ASP A 87 21.99 -8.47 8.04
CA ASP A 87 22.07 -7.12 8.57
C ASP A 87 20.90 -6.26 8.05
N PRO A 88 20.33 -5.36 8.88
CA PRO A 88 19.70 -4.18 8.30
C PRO A 88 20.72 -3.60 7.31
N PRO A 89 20.25 -3.04 6.20
CA PRO A 89 21.19 -2.32 5.35
C PRO A 89 21.88 -1.30 6.27
N GLN A 90 23.18 -1.03 6.05
CA GLN A 90 23.84 0.11 6.69
C GLN A 90 23.31 1.42 6.08
N LEU A 91 21.98 1.48 5.84
CA LEU A 91 21.20 2.72 5.75
C LEU A 91 21.60 3.48 7.00
N LYS A 92 22.52 4.42 6.82
CA LYS A 92 22.94 5.32 7.89
C LYS A 92 21.70 6.08 8.27
N PHE A 93 21.04 5.64 9.32
CA PHE A 93 19.88 6.34 9.82
C PHE A 93 20.41 7.69 10.31
N VAL A 94 19.67 8.75 10.05
CA VAL A 94 20.15 10.11 10.31
C VAL A 94 20.52 10.30 11.80
N TRP A 95 19.84 9.56 12.67
CA TRP A 95 20.03 9.52 14.12
C TRP A 95 21.26 8.71 14.60
N GLU A 96 21.98 8.02 13.71
CA GLU A 96 23.17 7.24 14.07
C GLU A 96 24.46 8.07 14.10
N SER A 97 24.41 9.34 13.67
CA SER A 97 25.54 10.25 13.85
C SER A 97 25.09 11.67 14.18
N PRO A 98 25.69 12.33 15.19
CA PRO A 98 25.39 13.73 15.52
C PRO A 98 25.58 14.70 14.33
N ARG A 99 26.42 14.32 13.37
CA ARG A 99 26.64 15.09 12.14
C ARG A 99 25.48 14.98 11.15
N ALA A 100 24.87 13.80 11.04
CA ALA A 100 23.72 13.58 10.18
C ALA A 100 22.47 14.24 10.78
N ASP A 101 22.28 14.17 12.10
CA ASP A 101 21.26 14.95 12.83
C ASP A 101 21.42 16.45 12.61
N LEU A 102 22.64 16.96 12.77
CA LEU A 102 22.92 18.38 12.55
C LEU A 102 22.67 18.77 11.09
N ALA A 103 23.01 17.91 10.13
CA ALA A 103 22.71 18.13 8.71
C ALA A 103 21.20 18.08 8.42
N GLU A 104 20.41 17.24 9.07
CA GLU A 104 18.94 17.25 8.96
C GLU A 104 18.36 18.55 9.51
N ILE A 105 18.78 18.95 10.72
CA ILE A 105 18.30 20.16 11.40
C ILE A 105 18.66 21.42 10.61
N LEU A 106 19.88 21.50 10.07
CA LEU A 106 20.39 22.73 9.45
C LEU A 106 20.08 22.85 7.96
N LEU A 107 19.98 21.74 7.23
CA LEU A 107 19.95 21.77 5.77
C LEU A 107 18.72 21.07 5.17
N ASP A 108 17.97 20.26 5.93
CA ASP A 108 16.90 19.37 5.43
C ASP A 108 17.36 18.43 4.27
N THR A 109 18.67 18.40 3.98
CA THR A 109 19.25 17.72 2.81
C THR A 109 19.30 16.21 2.98
N THR A 110 19.30 15.72 4.23
CA THR A 110 19.36 14.29 4.51
C THR A 110 18.05 13.58 4.16
N ARG A 111 16.94 14.30 3.96
CA ARG A 111 15.66 13.74 3.48
C ARG A 111 15.65 13.40 1.99
N LEU A 112 16.66 13.86 1.25
CA LEU A 112 16.70 13.79 -0.22
C LEU A 112 17.86 12.93 -0.76
N ALA A 113 18.75 12.44 0.10
CA ALA A 113 19.95 11.72 -0.33
C ALA A 113 19.80 10.21 -0.14
N ASN A 114 19.84 9.47 -1.25
CA ASN A 114 19.98 8.00 -1.24
C ASN A 114 21.38 7.62 -0.76
N THR A 115 21.49 6.55 0.02
CA THR A 115 22.77 5.96 0.37
C THR A 115 23.33 5.10 -0.77
N ILE A 116 24.63 4.79 -0.77
CA ILE A 116 25.25 3.92 -1.78
C ILE A 116 24.59 2.52 -1.78
N ASP A 117 24.10 2.08 -0.62
CA ASP A 117 23.42 0.79 -0.45
C ASP A 117 22.06 0.74 -1.18
N GLU A 118 21.48 1.89 -1.54
CA GLU A 118 20.25 2.01 -2.32
C GLU A 118 20.50 1.96 -3.84
N THR A 119 21.75 1.76 -4.29
CA THR A 119 22.07 1.67 -5.71
C THR A 119 21.78 0.27 -6.28
N TRP A 120 21.35 0.23 -7.54
CA TRP A 120 21.17 -1.02 -8.26
C TRP A 120 22.51 -1.74 -8.47
N PRO A 121 22.59 -3.09 -8.33
CA PRO A 121 21.50 -4.05 -8.11
C PRO A 121 21.08 -4.20 -6.65
N TYR A 122 19.76 -4.15 -6.40
CA TYR A 122 19.18 -4.27 -5.07
C TYR A 122 19.41 -5.67 -4.47
N ARG A 123 19.80 -5.72 -3.19
CA ARG A 123 20.03 -6.97 -2.46
C ARG A 123 19.46 -6.87 -1.05
N GLY A 124 19.14 -8.03 -0.48
CA GLY A 124 18.75 -8.16 0.92
C GLY A 124 17.58 -7.26 1.30
N ALA A 125 17.77 -6.47 2.36
CA ALA A 125 16.76 -5.55 2.87
C ALA A 125 16.27 -4.49 1.87
N VAL A 126 17.16 -3.95 1.03
CA VAL A 126 16.80 -2.96 -0.01
C VAL A 126 15.89 -3.58 -1.06
N LEU A 127 16.17 -4.83 -1.46
CA LEU A 127 15.31 -5.59 -2.35
C LEU A 127 13.94 -5.85 -1.74
N MET A 128 13.90 -6.31 -0.48
CA MET A 128 12.65 -6.47 0.28
C MET A 128 11.84 -5.18 0.31
N TRP A 129 12.49 -4.02 0.48
CA TRP A 129 11.84 -2.71 0.50
C TRP A 129 11.16 -2.38 -0.83
N HIS A 130 11.88 -2.53 -1.94
CA HIS A 130 11.33 -2.28 -3.27
C HIS A 130 10.22 -3.28 -3.63
N LEU A 131 10.33 -4.54 -3.20
CA LEU A 131 9.25 -5.53 -3.35
C LEU A 131 8.01 -5.14 -2.53
N GLY A 132 8.18 -4.66 -1.30
CA GLY A 132 7.08 -4.12 -0.50
C GLY A 132 6.41 -2.91 -1.14
N ARG A 133 7.19 -1.97 -1.67
CA ARG A 133 6.68 -0.84 -2.47
C ARG A 133 5.91 -1.33 -3.71
N ALA A 134 6.43 -2.35 -4.42
CA ALA A 134 5.74 -2.93 -5.57
C ALA A 134 4.38 -3.53 -5.20
N VAL A 135 4.27 -4.22 -4.06
CA VAL A 135 2.98 -4.69 -3.52
C VAL A 135 2.03 -3.52 -3.29
N THR A 136 2.52 -2.43 -2.71
CA THR A 136 1.70 -1.24 -2.46
C THR A 136 1.22 -0.56 -3.76
N ILE A 137 2.07 -0.48 -4.80
CA ILE A 137 1.69 0.01 -6.13
C ILE A 137 0.60 -0.86 -6.75
N LEU A 138 0.71 -2.20 -6.65
CA LEU A 138 -0.32 -3.11 -7.14
C LEU A 138 -1.64 -2.96 -6.39
N CYS A 139 -1.61 -2.66 -5.09
CA CYS A 139 -2.81 -2.37 -4.33
C CYS A 139 -3.47 -1.08 -4.80
N GLY A 140 -2.70 -0.01 -5.04
CA GLY A 140 -3.25 1.24 -5.58
C GLY A 140 -3.79 1.09 -7.01
N LEU A 141 -3.19 0.22 -7.83
CA LEU A 141 -3.77 -0.20 -9.11
C LEU A 141 -5.17 -0.82 -8.93
N GLY A 142 -5.32 -1.65 -7.90
CA GLY A 142 -6.59 -2.22 -7.48
C GLY A 142 -7.62 -1.16 -7.09
N VAL A 143 -7.21 -0.12 -6.34
CA VAL A 143 -8.07 1.03 -5.98
C VAL A 143 -8.63 1.68 -7.24
N ILE A 144 -7.77 2.00 -8.22
CA ILE A 144 -8.20 2.66 -9.48
C ILE A 144 -9.23 1.79 -10.21
N ALA A 145 -8.97 0.49 -10.33
CA ALA A 145 -9.88 -0.46 -10.97
C ALA A 145 -11.23 -0.53 -10.24
N VAL A 146 -11.21 -0.60 -8.91
CA VAL A 146 -12.44 -0.64 -8.09
C VAL A 146 -13.21 0.67 -8.21
N THR A 147 -12.54 1.83 -8.20
CA THR A 147 -13.19 3.13 -8.39
C THR A 147 -13.91 3.20 -9.72
N PHE A 148 -13.28 2.71 -10.80
CA PHE A 148 -13.91 2.60 -12.11
C PHE A 148 -15.15 1.71 -12.08
N LEU A 149 -15.07 0.52 -11.47
CA LEU A 149 -16.18 -0.42 -11.38
C LEU A 149 -17.34 0.12 -10.52
N THR A 150 -17.03 0.76 -9.40
CA THR A 150 -18.02 1.41 -8.52
C THR A 150 -18.76 2.52 -9.25
N ALA A 151 -18.05 3.34 -10.04
CA ALA A 151 -18.70 4.37 -10.84
C ALA A 151 -19.59 3.79 -11.95
N LEU A 152 -19.24 2.65 -12.55
CA LEU A 152 -20.14 1.95 -13.49
C LEU A 152 -21.37 1.37 -12.81
N GLU A 153 -21.23 0.91 -11.56
CA GLU A 153 -22.35 0.44 -10.76
C GLU A 153 -23.28 1.61 -10.40
N LEU A 154 -22.75 2.78 -10.03
CA LEU A 154 -23.55 3.96 -9.71
C LEU A 154 -24.22 4.62 -10.93
N PHE A 155 -23.57 4.61 -12.09
CA PHE A 155 -24.08 5.23 -13.31
C PHE A 155 -24.17 4.22 -14.48
N PRO A 156 -25.17 3.32 -14.47
CA PRO A 156 -25.33 2.29 -15.50
C PRO A 156 -25.36 2.89 -16.92
N GLY A 157 -24.59 2.28 -17.83
CA GLY A 157 -24.50 2.72 -19.23
C GLY A 157 -23.70 4.01 -19.47
N ARG A 158 -23.23 4.70 -18.41
CA ARG A 158 -22.43 5.93 -18.53
C ARG A 158 -20.97 5.65 -18.19
N TYR A 159 -20.17 5.40 -19.23
CA TYR A 159 -18.74 5.13 -19.05
C TYR A 159 -17.91 6.39 -18.72
N ARG A 160 -18.38 7.59 -19.07
CA ARG A 160 -17.63 8.85 -18.90
C ARG A 160 -17.33 9.14 -17.42
N PRO A 161 -18.33 9.12 -16.50
CA PRO A 161 -18.08 9.24 -15.06
C PRO A 161 -17.05 8.23 -14.55
N ALA A 162 -17.13 6.97 -14.96
CA ALA A 162 -16.19 5.94 -14.50
C ALA A 162 -14.74 6.23 -14.88
N VAL A 163 -14.48 6.62 -16.13
CA VAL A 163 -13.13 7.02 -16.57
C VAL A 163 -12.65 8.26 -15.81
N ILE A 164 -13.52 9.25 -15.60
CA ILE A 164 -13.18 10.48 -14.86
C ILE A 164 -12.83 10.15 -13.41
N SER A 165 -13.66 9.36 -12.72
CA SER A 165 -13.40 8.94 -11.33
C SER A 165 -12.08 8.19 -11.20
N ALA A 166 -11.79 7.26 -12.12
CA ALA A 166 -10.53 6.53 -12.15
C ALA A 166 -9.33 7.46 -12.41
N ALA A 167 -9.44 8.41 -13.33
CA ALA A 167 -8.39 9.38 -13.62
C ALA A 167 -8.15 10.31 -12.42
N LEU A 168 -9.21 10.79 -11.78
CA LEU A 168 -9.10 11.67 -10.62
C LEU A 168 -8.32 11.00 -9.50
N ILE A 169 -8.66 9.76 -9.11
CA ILE A 169 -7.94 9.05 -8.06
C ILE A 169 -6.50 8.72 -8.47
N ALA A 170 -6.29 8.24 -9.70
CA ALA A 170 -4.99 7.82 -10.22
C ALA A 170 -3.95 8.95 -10.25
N PHE A 171 -4.40 10.20 -10.41
CA PHE A 171 -3.54 11.38 -10.55
C PHE A 171 -3.63 12.34 -9.36
N VAL A 172 -4.16 11.91 -8.20
CA VAL A 172 -3.98 12.67 -6.95
C VAL A 172 -2.52 12.50 -6.49
N PRO A 173 -1.75 13.59 -6.31
CA PRO A 173 -0.34 13.49 -5.91
C PRO A 173 -0.13 12.72 -4.61
N ALA A 174 -0.99 12.95 -3.61
CA ALA A 174 -0.94 12.22 -2.34
C ALA A 174 -1.17 10.72 -2.53
N PHE A 175 -2.10 10.31 -3.41
CA PHE A 175 -2.37 8.90 -3.69
C PHE A 175 -1.17 8.21 -4.34
N ILE A 176 -0.51 8.88 -5.30
CA ILE A 176 0.73 8.37 -5.93
C ILE A 176 1.82 8.22 -4.87
N PHE A 177 2.01 9.23 -4.01
CA PHE A 177 3.04 9.21 -2.97
C PHE A 177 2.85 8.04 -1.98
N TYR A 178 1.65 7.89 -1.41
CA TYR A 178 1.36 6.76 -0.51
C TYR A 178 1.43 5.41 -1.23
N SER A 179 1.11 5.37 -2.51
CA SER A 179 1.25 4.15 -3.33
C SER A 179 2.69 3.76 -3.60
N ALA A 180 3.60 4.74 -3.63
CA ALA A 180 5.01 4.54 -3.90
C ALA A 180 5.82 4.15 -2.66
N ALA A 181 5.25 4.29 -1.45
CA ALA A 181 5.88 3.96 -0.18
C ALA A 181 5.46 2.57 0.33
N LEU A 182 6.28 1.95 1.18
CA LEU A 182 5.96 0.70 1.85
C LEU A 182 4.98 0.97 2.99
N SER A 183 3.70 0.70 2.73
CA SER A 183 2.55 1.22 3.47
C SER A 183 1.32 0.33 3.25
N TYR A 184 0.51 0.12 4.30
CA TYR A 184 -0.73 -0.68 4.22
C TYR A 184 -1.90 0.11 3.63
N GLU A 185 -1.77 1.42 3.49
CA GLU A 185 -2.85 2.37 3.22
C GLU A 185 -3.53 2.08 1.87
N PRO A 186 -2.80 1.81 0.76
CA PRO A 186 -3.43 1.44 -0.50
C PRO A 186 -4.10 0.06 -0.48
N LEU A 187 -3.55 -0.91 0.27
CA LEU A 187 -4.22 -2.21 0.46
C LEU A 187 -5.55 -2.03 1.20
N PHE A 188 -5.55 -1.21 2.25
CA PHE A 188 -6.75 -0.87 3.01
C PHE A 188 -7.81 -0.22 2.14
N ALA A 189 -7.42 0.81 1.37
CA ALA A 189 -8.30 1.51 0.45
C ALA A 189 -8.88 0.57 -0.62
N PHE A 190 -8.07 -0.36 -1.13
CA PHE A 190 -8.52 -1.33 -2.13
C PHE A 190 -9.57 -2.28 -1.57
N ILE A 191 -9.32 -2.87 -0.40
CA ILE A 191 -10.25 -3.80 0.25
C ILE A 191 -11.55 -3.09 0.64
N ILE A 192 -11.46 -1.88 1.19
CA ILE A 192 -12.64 -1.07 1.51
C ILE A 192 -13.44 -0.71 0.24
N GLY A 193 -12.75 -0.35 -0.84
CA GLY A 193 -13.42 -0.06 -2.10
C GLY A 193 -14.13 -1.28 -2.68
N LEU A 194 -13.57 -2.49 -2.51
CA LEU A 194 -14.27 -3.75 -2.83
C LEU A 194 -15.50 -3.94 -1.94
N TYR A 195 -15.37 -3.75 -0.62
CA TYR A 195 -16.50 -3.80 0.30
C TYR A 195 -17.65 -2.89 -0.16
N PHE A 196 -17.38 -1.61 -0.45
CA PHE A 196 -18.39 -0.67 -0.92
C PHE A 196 -18.97 -1.02 -2.31
N LEU A 197 -18.16 -1.54 -3.23
CA LEU A 197 -18.66 -2.01 -4.53
C LEU A 197 -19.72 -3.10 -4.35
N PHE A 198 -19.45 -4.09 -3.49
CA PHE A 198 -20.42 -5.14 -3.20
C PHE A 198 -21.61 -4.66 -2.37
N LEU A 199 -21.40 -3.69 -1.47
CA LEU A 199 -22.47 -3.07 -0.69
C LEU A 199 -23.48 -2.38 -1.62
N ILE A 200 -22.98 -1.57 -2.56
CA ILE A 200 -23.82 -0.90 -3.56
C ILE A 200 -24.62 -1.91 -4.38
N ARG A 201 -24.02 -3.05 -4.78
CA ARG A 201 -24.74 -4.11 -5.50
C ARG A 201 -25.90 -4.68 -4.67
N VAL A 202 -25.67 -4.97 -3.40
CA VAL A 202 -26.71 -5.48 -2.50
C VAL A 202 -27.81 -4.44 -2.30
N VAL A 203 -27.46 -3.17 -2.03
CA VAL A 203 -28.41 -2.06 -1.84
C VAL A 203 -29.26 -1.84 -3.11
N LYS A 204 -28.69 -2.02 -4.29
CA LYS A 204 -29.41 -1.95 -5.58
C LYS A 204 -30.26 -3.20 -5.88
N GLY A 205 -30.32 -4.17 -4.98
CA GLY A 205 -31.18 -5.35 -5.08
C GLY A 205 -30.51 -6.62 -5.62
N ASP A 206 -29.18 -6.64 -5.86
CA ASP A 206 -28.47 -7.88 -6.18
C ASP A 206 -28.19 -8.69 -4.91
N THR A 207 -29.22 -9.40 -4.44
CA THR A 207 -29.22 -10.20 -3.20
C THR A 207 -28.65 -11.62 -3.38
N ARG A 208 -27.84 -11.85 -4.42
CA ARG A 208 -27.19 -13.15 -4.60
C ARG A 208 -26.27 -13.46 -3.40
N PRO A 209 -26.28 -14.69 -2.85
CA PRO A 209 -25.47 -15.05 -1.68
C PRO A 209 -23.98 -14.69 -1.80
N ARG A 210 -23.41 -14.77 -3.00
CA ARG A 210 -22.02 -14.40 -3.28
C ARG A 210 -21.67 -12.97 -2.86
N ASN A 211 -22.62 -12.02 -2.94
CA ASN A 211 -22.36 -10.63 -2.60
C ASN A 211 -22.28 -10.45 -1.08
N PHE A 212 -23.10 -11.16 -0.31
CA PHE A 212 -23.03 -11.18 1.15
C PHE A 212 -21.76 -11.87 1.65
N VAL A 213 -21.36 -12.99 1.02
CA VAL A 213 -20.09 -13.66 1.31
C VAL A 213 -18.91 -12.72 1.01
N ALA A 214 -18.93 -12.02 -0.13
CA ALA A 214 -17.92 -11.03 -0.48
C ALA A 214 -17.86 -9.88 0.54
N LEU A 215 -19.01 -9.37 1.01
CA LEU A 215 -19.07 -8.34 2.06
C LEU A 215 -18.41 -8.81 3.36
N GLY A 216 -18.76 -9.99 3.86
CA GLY A 216 -18.17 -10.56 5.06
C GLY A 216 -16.66 -10.79 4.91
N LEU A 217 -16.24 -11.29 3.75
CA LEU A 217 -14.83 -11.51 3.43
C LEU A 217 -14.04 -10.19 3.43
N PHE A 218 -14.48 -9.17 2.68
CA PHE A 218 -13.75 -7.91 2.58
C PHE A 218 -13.79 -7.11 3.88
N LEU A 219 -14.87 -7.19 4.66
CA LEU A 219 -14.91 -6.62 6.01
C LEU A 219 -13.86 -7.29 6.90
N GLY A 220 -13.83 -8.63 6.94
CA GLY A 220 -12.84 -9.38 7.71
C GLY A 220 -11.41 -9.04 7.30
N LEU A 221 -11.13 -9.03 5.99
CA LEU A 221 -9.83 -8.63 5.47
C LEU A 221 -9.46 -7.19 5.82
N ALA A 222 -10.41 -6.24 5.77
CA ALA A 222 -10.16 -4.84 6.14
C ALA A 222 -9.79 -4.71 7.62
N VAL A 223 -10.47 -5.43 8.51
CA VAL A 223 -10.12 -5.51 9.93
C VAL A 223 -8.72 -6.10 10.12
N MET A 224 -8.33 -7.08 9.30
CA MET A 224 -6.98 -7.65 9.31
C MET A 224 -5.90 -6.72 8.70
N VAL A 225 -6.26 -5.56 8.14
CA VAL A 225 -5.33 -4.49 7.76
C VAL A 225 -5.30 -3.37 8.80
N LYS A 226 -6.46 -2.93 9.29
CA LYS A 226 -6.58 -1.85 10.27
C LYS A 226 -7.86 -2.00 11.09
N TYR A 227 -7.74 -1.94 12.42
CA TYR A 227 -8.87 -2.13 13.35
C TYR A 227 -10.02 -1.15 13.14
N ALA A 228 -9.75 0.05 12.61
CA ALA A 228 -10.78 1.04 12.30
C ALA A 228 -11.89 0.51 11.36
N ALA A 229 -11.61 -0.52 10.56
CA ALA A 229 -12.62 -1.14 9.69
C ALA A 229 -13.79 -1.81 10.44
N VAL A 230 -13.66 -2.07 11.75
CA VAL A 230 -14.76 -2.63 12.55
C VAL A 230 -15.99 -1.71 12.56
N ILE A 231 -15.79 -0.41 12.33
CA ILE A 231 -16.86 0.60 12.33
C ILE A 231 -17.67 0.58 11.03
N LEU A 232 -17.15 0.02 9.92
CA LEU A 232 -17.82 0.07 8.60
C LEU A 232 -19.29 -0.39 8.60
N PRO A 233 -19.69 -1.46 9.32
CA PRO A 233 -21.10 -1.87 9.37
C PRO A 233 -22.01 -0.95 10.19
N LEU A 234 -21.45 -0.08 11.04
CA LEU A 234 -22.20 0.86 11.88
C LEU A 234 -22.57 2.16 11.13
N GLU A 235 -21.96 2.41 9.97
CA GLU A 235 -22.22 3.59 9.14
C GLU A 235 -23.39 3.41 8.16
N VAL A 236 -24.08 2.26 8.21
CA VAL A 236 -25.26 1.91 7.38
C VAL A 236 -26.49 1.78 8.26
#